data_AF-A0A662DHH6-F1
#
_entry.id   AF-A0A662DHH6-F1
#
_cell.length_a   1.000
_cell.length_b   1.000
_cell.length_c   1.000
_cell.angle_alpha   90.00
_cell.angle_beta   90.00
_cell.angle_gamma   90.00
#
_symmetry.space_group_name_H-M   'P 1'
#
loop_
_entity.id
_entity.type
_entity.pdbx_description
1 polymer ?
#
loop_
_entity_poly.entity_id
_entity_poly.type
_entity_poly.pdbx_seq_one_letter_code
_entity_poly.pdbx_strand_id
1 'polypeptide(L)'
;MGSFIRDVRRDESGLTKLEVLGLLAFVASLLSMFGPAREFVINLIGIGFGQMDPDTGHPNDFSTAMRGFVIVGGAVIVFIGSGWLVLWTDLGRRLSFLLTGAAAFGWLVVNGLLFVVYAPRGIRPQNLEGLNSIQTRLPAIAMTAVSLVLFLMFLTALSRYEADTE
;
A
#
# COMPACT_ATOMS: atom_id res chain seq x y z
N MET A 1 25.39 4.47 -49.00
CA MET A 1 24.06 4.66 -49.61
C MET A 1 23.30 3.35 -49.45
N GLY A 2 22.26 3.36 -48.61
CA GLY A 2 21.22 2.32 -48.55
C GLY A 2 21.39 1.22 -47.51
N SER A 3 20.36 1.05 -46.67
CA SER A 3 20.00 -0.19 -45.93
C SER A 3 20.43 -0.33 -44.46
N PHE A 4 20.23 0.70 -43.63
CA PHE A 4 20.27 0.55 -42.16
C PHE A 4 18.97 0.99 -41.45
N ILE A 5 17.86 1.12 -42.18
CA ILE A 5 16.57 1.52 -41.61
C ILE A 5 15.49 0.66 -42.25
N ARG A 6 15.13 -0.44 -41.57
CA ARG A 6 13.79 -1.03 -41.73
C ARG A 6 13.42 -1.85 -40.50
N ASP A 7 12.25 -1.49 -39.99
CA ASP A 7 11.37 -2.21 -39.07
C ASP A 7 11.58 -2.07 -37.56
N VAL A 8 11.59 -0.81 -37.08
CA VAL A 8 10.80 -0.47 -35.88
C VAL A 8 9.36 -0.35 -36.35
N ARG A 9 8.64 -1.47 -36.33
CA ARG A 9 7.21 -1.51 -36.61
C ARG A 9 6.51 -0.77 -35.46
N ARG A 10 6.27 0.53 -35.65
CA ARG A 10 5.38 1.33 -34.81
C ARG A 10 4.03 0.61 -34.79
N ASP A 11 3.63 0.19 -33.60
CA ASP A 11 2.30 -0.30 -33.33
C ASP A 11 1.36 0.92 -33.41
N GLU A 12 0.81 1.17 -34.60
CA GLU A 12 -0.16 2.22 -34.89
C GLU A 12 -1.60 1.75 -34.59
N SER A 13 -1.76 0.92 -33.55
CA SER A 13 -3.06 0.46 -33.07
C SER A 13 -3.42 1.16 -31.76
N GLY A 14 -4.63 1.73 -31.73
CA GLY A 14 -5.07 2.74 -30.76
C GLY A 14 -5.04 2.30 -29.30
N LEU A 15 -4.66 3.27 -28.46
CA LEU A 15 -4.55 3.28 -27.00
C LEU A 15 -3.91 2.04 -26.37
N THR A 16 -2.71 2.25 -25.83
CA THR A 16 -1.97 1.28 -25.03
C THR A 16 -2.81 0.85 -23.82
N LYS A 17 -2.73 -0.42 -23.38
CA LYS A 17 -3.53 -0.94 -22.24
C LYS A 17 -3.40 -0.09 -20.95
N LEU A 18 -2.25 0.55 -20.76
CA LEU A 18 -2.00 1.51 -19.67
C LEU A 18 -2.72 2.84 -19.85
N GLU A 19 -2.82 3.34 -21.08
CA GLU A 19 -3.56 4.58 -21.39
C GLU A 19 -5.06 4.36 -21.23
N VAL A 20 -5.57 3.18 -21.58
CA VAL A 20 -6.96 2.79 -21.31
C VAL A 20 -7.22 2.74 -19.80
N LEU A 21 -6.32 2.15 -19.02
CA LEU A 21 -6.40 2.14 -17.56
C LEU A 21 -6.32 3.55 -16.96
N GLY A 22 -5.42 4.38 -17.46
CA GLY A 22 -5.27 5.78 -17.04
C GLY A 22 -6.51 6.60 -17.37
N LEU A 23 -7.08 6.44 -18.56
CA LEU A 23 -8.31 7.08 -18.99
C LEU A 23 -9.50 6.62 -18.11
N LEU A 24 -9.61 5.33 -17.83
CA LEU A 24 -10.64 4.80 -16.94
C LEU A 24 -10.49 5.34 -15.51
N ALA A 25 -9.27 5.40 -14.98
CA ALA A 25 -9.00 5.97 -13.67
C ALA A 25 -9.31 7.48 -13.63
N PHE A 26 -9.01 8.21 -14.70
CA PHE A 26 -9.33 9.62 -14.84
C PHE A 26 -10.86 9.85 -14.89
N VAL A 27 -11.58 9.07 -15.69
CA VAL A 27 -13.05 9.14 -15.76
C VAL A 27 -13.67 8.74 -14.42
N ALA A 28 -13.17 7.70 -13.76
CA ALA A 28 -13.63 7.31 -12.43
C ALA A 28 -13.37 8.40 -11.38
N SER A 29 -12.24 9.10 -11.46
CA SER A 29 -11.93 10.26 -10.61
C SER A 29 -12.92 11.40 -10.81
N LEU A 30 -13.24 11.74 -12.07
CA LEU A 30 -14.26 12.74 -12.38
C LEU A 30 -15.66 12.33 -11.90
N LEU A 31 -16.02 11.06 -12.09
CA LEU A 31 -17.29 10.52 -11.58
C LEU A 31 -17.37 10.55 -10.05
N SER A 32 -16.24 10.43 -9.34
CA SER A 32 -16.20 10.53 -7.88
C SER A 32 -16.59 11.91 -7.34
N MET A 33 -16.41 12.97 -8.15
CA MET A 33 -16.82 14.33 -7.82
C MET A 33 -18.32 14.58 -8.06
N PHE A 34 -18.98 13.72 -8.84
CA PHE A 34 -20.40 13.83 -9.12
C PHE A 34 -21.21 13.24 -7.95
N GLY A 35 -21.93 14.11 -7.22
CA GLY A 35 -22.66 13.76 -6.00
C GLY A 35 -23.50 12.47 -6.09
N PRO A 36 -24.34 12.29 -7.12
CA PRO A 36 -25.15 11.08 -7.27
C PRO A 36 -24.32 9.80 -7.48
N ALA A 37 -23.23 9.87 -8.24
CA ALA A 37 -22.34 8.72 -8.45
C ALA A 37 -21.60 8.35 -7.15
N ARG A 38 -21.17 9.36 -6.39
CA ARG A 38 -20.57 9.17 -5.07
C ARG A 38 -21.54 8.52 -4.08
N GLU A 39 -22.78 9.00 -4.01
CA GLU A 39 -23.82 8.42 -3.14
C GLU A 39 -24.16 6.98 -3.54
N PHE A 40 -24.26 6.70 -4.83
CA PHE A 40 -24.48 5.35 -5.34
C PHE A 40 -23.36 4.38 -4.91
N VAL A 41 -22.10 4.79 -5.03
CA VAL A 41 -20.94 3.99 -4.60
C VAL A 41 -20.94 3.80 -3.08
N ILE A 42 -21.22 4.85 -2.31
CA ILE A 42 -21.30 4.76 -0.84
C ILE A 42 -22.43 3.81 -0.42
N ASN A 43 -23.58 3.86 -1.08
CA ASN A 43 -24.70 2.95 -0.79
C ASN A 43 -24.34 1.49 -1.11
N LEU A 44 -23.68 1.24 -2.25
CA LEU A 44 -23.18 -0.10 -2.59
C LEU A 44 -22.20 -0.65 -1.55
N ILE A 45 -21.27 0.18 -1.08
CA ILE A 45 -20.34 -0.19 0.00
C ILE A 45 -21.11 -0.38 1.32
N GLY A 46 -22.09 0.47 1.61
CA GLY A 46 -22.93 0.41 2.80
C GLY A 46 -23.71 -0.90 2.96
N ILE A 47 -24.12 -1.53 1.86
CA ILE A 47 -24.84 -2.82 1.87
C ILE A 47 -23.99 -3.94 2.51
N GLY A 48 -22.68 -3.95 2.26
CA GLY A 48 -21.77 -4.99 2.78
C GLY A 48 -21.03 -4.58 4.07
N PHE A 49 -20.61 -3.32 4.17
CA PHE A 49 -19.74 -2.83 5.26
C PHE A 49 -20.43 -1.92 6.26
N GLY A 50 -21.65 -1.47 5.99
CA GLY A 50 -22.40 -0.51 6.80
C GLY A 50 -23.45 -1.15 7.72
N GLN A 51 -23.54 -2.47 7.77
CA GLN A 51 -24.53 -3.15 8.59
C GLN A 51 -24.21 -2.97 10.07
N MET A 52 -25.10 -2.28 10.79
CA MET A 52 -25.04 -2.09 12.24
C MET A 52 -26.14 -2.90 12.91
N ASP A 53 -25.81 -3.48 14.05
CA ASP A 53 -26.74 -4.22 14.89
C ASP A 53 -27.66 -3.21 15.63
N PRO A 54 -29.00 -3.28 15.45
CA PRO A 54 -29.94 -2.31 16.01
C PRO A 54 -29.97 -2.28 17.54
N ASP A 55 -29.55 -3.35 18.22
CA ASP A 55 -29.63 -3.46 19.68
C ASP A 55 -28.39 -2.90 20.40
N THR A 56 -27.23 -2.93 19.74
CA THR A 56 -25.94 -2.58 20.36
C THR A 56 -25.27 -1.36 19.74
N GLY A 57 -25.71 -0.92 18.54
CA GLY A 57 -25.11 0.19 17.81
C GLY A 57 -23.69 -0.11 17.29
N HIS A 58 -23.23 -1.36 17.41
CA HIS A 58 -21.95 -1.82 16.88
C HIS A 58 -22.11 -2.42 15.48
N PRO A 59 -21.04 -2.44 14.65
CA PRO A 59 -21.06 -3.14 13.38
C PRO A 59 -21.36 -4.63 13.59
N ASN A 60 -22.32 -5.18 12.85
CA ASN A 60 -22.70 -6.58 12.95
C ASN A 60 -21.50 -7.51 12.63
N ASP A 61 -21.47 -8.72 13.19
CA ASP A 61 -20.41 -9.71 12.99
C ASP A 61 -20.09 -9.95 11.51
N PHE A 62 -21.12 -9.94 10.65
CA PHE A 62 -20.97 -10.04 9.20
C PHE A 62 -20.17 -8.86 8.61
N SER A 63 -20.52 -7.63 8.98
CA SER A 63 -19.82 -6.40 8.54
C SER A 63 -18.38 -6.37 9.04
N THR A 64 -18.16 -6.78 10.29
CA THR A 64 -16.82 -6.89 10.88
C THR A 64 -15.95 -7.93 10.16
N ALA A 65 -16.49 -9.12 9.88
CA ALA A 65 -15.80 -10.16 9.11
C ALA A 65 -15.48 -9.68 7.69
N MET A 66 -16.43 -9.02 7.01
CA MET A 66 -16.24 -8.55 5.64
C MET A 66 -15.16 -7.47 5.52
N ARG A 67 -15.10 -6.53 6.48
CA ARG A 67 -14.00 -5.57 6.58
C ARG A 67 -12.66 -6.29 6.72
N GLY A 68 -12.59 -7.32 7.55
CA GLY A 68 -11.39 -8.15 7.71
C GLY A 68 -10.95 -8.82 6.40
N PHE A 69 -11.87 -9.49 5.70
CA PHE A 69 -11.56 -10.13 4.42
C PHE A 69 -11.09 -9.15 3.35
N VAL A 70 -11.68 -7.95 3.30
CA VAL A 70 -11.30 -6.95 2.31
C VAL A 70 -9.94 -6.33 2.62
N ILE A 71 -9.59 -6.14 3.89
CA ILE A 71 -8.25 -5.69 4.26
C ILE A 71 -7.21 -6.75 3.87
N VAL A 72 -7.47 -8.03 4.14
CA VAL A 72 -6.57 -9.12 3.78
C VAL A 72 -6.47 -9.27 2.26
N GLY A 73 -7.59 -9.30 1.55
CA GLY A 73 -7.63 -9.39 0.08
C GLY A 73 -6.96 -8.20 -0.59
N GLY A 74 -7.21 -6.98 -0.09
CA GLY A 74 -6.55 -5.77 -0.55
C GLY A 74 -5.04 -5.81 -0.31
N ALA A 75 -4.59 -6.27 0.86
CA ALA A 75 -3.18 -6.44 1.15
C ALA A 75 -2.51 -7.45 0.21
N VAL A 76 -3.16 -8.59 -0.09
CA VAL A 76 -2.66 -9.59 -1.04
C VAL A 76 -2.55 -9.00 -2.45
N ILE A 77 -3.58 -8.27 -2.90
CA ILE A 77 -3.59 -7.64 -4.24
C ILE A 77 -2.47 -6.59 -4.34
N VAL A 78 -2.33 -5.72 -3.34
CA VAL A 78 -1.27 -4.69 -3.31
C VAL A 78 0.11 -5.35 -3.27
N PHE A 79 0.29 -6.40 -2.47
CA PHE A 79 1.54 -7.13 -2.39
C PHE A 79 1.93 -7.78 -3.72
N ILE A 80 1.03 -8.55 -4.33
CA ILE A 80 1.27 -9.20 -5.63
C ILE A 80 1.41 -8.15 -6.74
N GLY A 81 0.57 -7.12 -6.75
CA GLY A 81 0.59 -6.03 -7.72
C GLY A 81 1.89 -5.22 -7.65
N SER A 82 2.42 -4.99 -6.44
CA SER A 82 3.74 -4.37 -6.25
C SER A 82 4.86 -5.27 -6.79
N GLY A 83 4.78 -6.58 -6.53
CA GLY A 83 5.72 -7.56 -7.08
C GLY A 83 5.67 -7.61 -8.61
N TRP A 84 4.48 -7.53 -9.21
CA TRP A 84 4.31 -7.46 -10.67
C TRP A 84 4.86 -6.15 -11.24
N LEU A 85 4.55 -5.00 -10.63
CA LEU A 85 5.05 -3.69 -11.10
C LEU A 85 6.58 -3.63 -11.10
N VAL A 86 7.21 -4.15 -10.05
CA VAL A 86 8.66 -4.34 -9.97
C VAL A 86 9.12 -5.36 -11.02
N LEU A 87 8.33 -6.42 -11.19
CA LEU A 87 8.30 -7.41 -12.25
C LEU A 87 8.25 -6.88 -13.70
N TRP A 88 8.25 -5.59 -13.99
CA TRP A 88 7.91 -5.14 -15.36
C TRP A 88 8.82 -4.06 -15.98
N THR A 89 9.84 -3.54 -15.28
CA THR A 89 10.63 -2.37 -15.73
C THR A 89 12.15 -2.59 -15.79
N ASP A 90 12.77 -3.02 -16.90
CA ASP A 90 14.22 -3.37 -16.94
C ASP A 90 15.25 -2.31 -16.46
N LEU A 91 16.39 -2.83 -15.98
CA LEU A 91 17.63 -2.22 -15.41
C LEU A 91 17.47 -1.10 -14.35
N GLY A 92 16.61 -0.11 -14.56
CA GLY A 92 16.08 0.77 -13.49
C GLY A 92 15.23 -0.01 -12.46
N ARG A 93 14.88 -1.27 -12.75
CA ARG A 93 14.13 -2.24 -11.95
C ARG A 93 14.67 -2.53 -10.57
N ARG A 94 15.98 -2.77 -10.47
CA ARG A 94 16.62 -3.13 -9.20
C ARG A 94 16.85 -1.90 -8.36
N LEU A 95 17.29 -0.80 -8.97
CA LEU A 95 17.41 0.48 -8.30
C LEU A 95 16.06 0.94 -7.75
N SER A 96 14.99 0.92 -8.56
CA SER A 96 13.65 1.34 -8.14
C SER A 96 13.05 0.43 -7.06
N PHE A 97 13.25 -0.88 -7.13
CA PHE A 97 12.85 -1.80 -6.05
C PHE A 97 13.61 -1.53 -4.76
N LEU A 98 14.94 -1.39 -4.85
CA LEU A 98 15.80 -1.14 -3.70
C LEU A 98 15.49 0.22 -3.06
N LEU A 99 15.27 1.25 -3.88
CA LEU A 99 14.88 2.59 -3.47
C LEU A 99 13.49 2.63 -2.85
N THR A 100 12.50 1.95 -3.45
CA THR A 100 11.13 1.89 -2.93
C THR A 100 11.07 1.09 -1.63
N GLY A 101 11.82 -0.02 -1.54
CA GLY A 101 12.00 -0.78 -0.31
C GLY A 101 12.65 0.06 0.79
N ALA A 102 13.75 0.75 0.48
CA ALA A 102 14.40 1.67 1.41
C ALA A 102 13.44 2.80 1.86
N ALA A 103 12.70 3.41 0.93
CA ALA A 103 11.73 4.44 1.27
C ALA A 103 10.58 3.93 2.14
N ALA A 104 10.01 2.75 1.83
CA ALA A 104 8.91 2.15 2.58
C ALA A 104 9.34 1.73 3.99
N PHE A 105 10.47 1.04 4.12
CA PHE A 105 10.98 0.62 5.42
C PHE A 105 11.52 1.81 6.23
N GLY A 106 12.16 2.79 5.59
CA GLY A 106 12.54 4.04 6.25
C GLY A 106 11.33 4.81 6.79
N TRP A 107 10.24 4.88 6.00
CA TRP A 107 8.96 5.44 6.45
C TRP A 107 8.37 4.67 7.65
N LEU A 108 8.39 3.34 7.62
CA LEU A 108 7.94 2.50 8.74
C LEU A 108 8.80 2.67 9.99
N VAL A 109 10.12 2.86 9.85
CA VAL A 109 11.01 3.16 10.98
C VAL A 109 10.65 4.50 11.62
N VAL A 110 10.45 5.56 10.82
CA VAL A 110 10.05 6.87 11.33
C VAL A 110 8.71 6.79 12.04
N ASN A 111 7.72 6.12 11.46
CA ASN A 111 6.40 5.93 12.09
C ASN A 111 6.51 5.09 13.37
N GLY A 112 7.22 3.98 13.33
CA GLY A 112 7.45 3.12 14.48
C GLY A 112 8.12 3.88 15.62
N LEU A 113 9.16 4.67 15.33
CA LEU A 113 9.84 5.52 16.30
C LEU A 113 8.91 6.57 16.90
N LEU A 114 8.07 7.23 16.07
CA LEU A 114 7.07 8.17 16.56
C LEU A 114 6.06 7.49 17.49
N PHE A 115 5.64 6.26 17.21
CA PHE A 115 4.77 5.49 18.10
C PHE A 115 5.49 5.04 19.38
N VAL A 116 6.78 4.74 19.34
CA VAL A 116 7.55 4.37 20.55
C VAL A 116 7.74 5.58 21.46
N VAL A 117 8.08 6.74 20.90
CA VAL A 117 8.37 7.98 21.63
C VAL A 117 7.09 8.70 22.06
N TYR A 118 6.16 8.91 21.13
CA TYR A 118 4.90 9.66 21.31
C TYR A 118 3.67 8.76 21.44
N ALA A 119 3.85 7.50 21.83
CA ALA A 119 2.78 6.51 22.01
C ALA A 119 1.45 7.17 22.41
N PRO A 120 0.40 7.07 21.55
CA PRO A 120 -0.87 7.74 21.80
C PRO A 120 -1.38 7.36 23.18
N ARG A 121 -1.44 8.35 24.09
CA ARG A 121 -1.98 8.18 25.45
C ARG A 121 -3.51 8.21 25.44
N GLY A 122 -4.12 7.57 24.44
CA GLY A 122 -5.56 7.50 24.27
C GLY A 122 -6.22 6.70 25.38
N ILE A 123 -7.56 6.73 25.37
CA ILE A 123 -8.44 5.96 26.26
C ILE A 123 -7.96 4.50 26.24
N ARG A 124 -7.36 4.05 27.34
CA ARG A 124 -6.88 2.67 27.43
C ARG A 124 -8.11 1.76 27.31
N PRO A 125 -8.13 0.78 26.38
CA PRO A 125 -9.08 -0.31 26.44
C PRO A 125 -9.03 -0.91 27.85
N GLN A 126 -10.18 -1.17 28.48
CA GLN A 126 -10.27 -1.75 29.83
C GLN A 126 -9.42 -3.03 29.96
N ASN A 127 -9.21 -3.73 28.83
CA ASN A 127 -8.45 -4.97 28.70
C ASN A 127 -6.91 -4.78 28.80
N LEU A 128 -6.40 -3.54 28.85
CA LEU A 128 -4.97 -3.20 29.00
C LEU A 128 -4.66 -2.55 30.36
N GLU A 129 -5.63 -2.50 31.29
CA GLU A 129 -5.40 -2.08 32.68
C GLU A 129 -4.50 -3.10 33.40
N GLY A 130 -3.32 -2.66 33.85
CA GLY A 130 -2.34 -3.49 34.55
C GLY A 130 -1.09 -3.87 33.75
N LEU A 131 -1.06 -3.61 32.43
CA LEU A 131 0.13 -3.84 31.62
C LEU A 131 1.18 -2.74 31.81
N ASN A 132 2.45 -3.13 31.95
CA ASN A 132 3.55 -2.16 32.08
C ASN A 132 3.60 -1.27 30.81
N SER A 133 3.94 0.01 30.98
CA SER A 133 4.14 0.97 29.90
C SER A 133 5.01 0.46 28.75
N ILE A 134 6.02 -0.37 29.01
CA ILE A 134 6.84 -1.02 27.98
C ILE A 134 6.05 -2.09 27.21
N GLN A 135 5.27 -2.92 27.91
CA GLN A 135 4.48 -3.99 27.30
C GLN A 135 3.42 -3.45 26.34
N THR A 136 2.82 -2.30 26.65
CA THR A 136 1.88 -1.62 25.74
C THR A 136 2.51 -1.12 24.45
N ARG A 137 3.83 -0.91 24.44
CA ARG A 137 4.60 -0.41 23.28
C ARG A 137 5.35 -1.51 22.54
N LEU A 138 5.35 -2.73 23.08
CA LEU A 138 6.09 -3.87 22.52
C LEU A 138 5.79 -4.13 21.04
N PRO A 139 4.54 -4.05 20.54
CA PRO A 139 4.26 -4.22 19.12
C PRO A 139 4.91 -3.13 18.26
N ALA A 140 4.90 -1.88 18.71
CA ALA A 140 5.52 -0.76 18.00
C ALA A 140 7.05 -0.87 18.01
N ILE A 141 7.64 -1.28 19.14
CA ILE A 141 9.09 -1.53 19.25
C ILE A 141 9.51 -2.65 18.31
N ALA A 142 8.77 -3.77 18.30
CA ALA A 142 9.05 -4.90 17.42
C ALA A 142 8.96 -4.52 15.94
N MET A 143 7.90 -3.80 15.55
CA MET A 143 7.76 -3.29 14.18
C MET A 143 8.90 -2.33 13.80
N THR A 144 9.28 -1.42 14.70
CA THR A 144 10.39 -0.47 14.46
C THR A 144 11.71 -1.22 14.27
N ALA A 145 11.99 -2.21 15.11
CA ALA A 145 13.23 -2.99 15.04
C ALA A 145 13.31 -3.79 13.73
N VAL A 146 12.22 -4.48 13.35
CA VAL A 146 12.18 -5.27 12.11
C VAL A 146 12.29 -4.37 10.88
N SER A 147 11.54 -3.27 10.85
CA SER A 147 11.63 -2.30 9.73
C SER A 147 12.99 -1.62 9.67
N LEU A 148 13.68 -1.38 10.79
CA LEU A 148 15.04 -0.85 10.81
C LEU A 148 16.03 -1.82 10.17
N VAL A 149 15.95 -3.11 10.51
CA VAL A 149 16.81 -4.13 9.91
C VAL A 149 16.59 -4.21 8.41
N LEU A 150 15.33 -4.23 7.97
CA LEU A 150 14.98 -4.25 6.54
C LEU A 150 15.45 -2.98 5.83
N PHE A 151 15.27 -1.81 6.44
CA PHE A 151 15.75 -0.54 5.89
C PHE A 151 17.27 -0.54 5.67
N LEU A 152 18.05 -0.99 6.66
CA LEU A 152 19.51 -1.09 6.54
C LEU A 152 19.92 -2.12 5.48
N MET A 153 19.21 -3.25 5.38
CA MET A 153 19.45 -4.25 4.34
C MET A 153 19.19 -3.68 2.94
N PHE A 154 18.12 -2.91 2.76
CA PHE A 154 17.81 -2.25 1.50
C PHE A 154 18.81 -1.13 1.16
N LEU A 155 19.24 -0.32 2.13
CA LEU A 155 20.27 0.70 1.93
C LEU A 155 21.63 0.09 1.53
N THR A 156 22.05 -0.96 2.22
CA THR A 156 23.32 -1.65 1.91
C THR A 156 23.28 -2.35 0.56
N ALA A 157 22.13 -2.93 0.19
CA ALA A 157 21.92 -3.49 -1.13
C ALA A 157 21.92 -2.42 -2.22
N LEU A 158 21.32 -1.25 -1.96
CA LEU A 158 21.33 -0.11 -2.88
C LEU A 158 22.74 0.43 -3.09
N SER A 159 23.50 0.66 -2.01
CA SER A 159 24.87 1.16 -2.11
C SER A 159 25.81 0.21 -2.84
N ARG A 160 25.62 -1.12 -2.66
CA ARG A 160 26.39 -2.12 -3.41
C ARG A 160 26.01 -2.15 -4.88
N TYR A 161 24.71 -2.05 -5.18
CA TYR A 161 24.24 -2.04 -6.56
C TYR A 161 24.75 -0.83 -7.34
N GLU A 162 24.77 0.36 -6.72
CA GLU A 162 25.35 1.56 -7.32
C GLU A 162 26.86 1.38 -7.58
N ALA A 163 27.60 0.83 -6.61
CA ALA A 163 29.04 0.60 -6.73
C ALA A 163 29.44 -0.45 -7.79
N ASP A 164 28.58 -1.45 -8.06
CA ASP A 164 28.84 -2.50 -9.06
C ASP A 164 28.41 -2.10 -10.49
N THR A 165 27.65 -0.99 -10.64
CA THR A 165 27.11 -0.54 -11.94
C THR A 165 27.95 0.58 -12.58
N GLU A 166 28.78 1.27 -11.80
CA GLU A 166 29.86 2.14 -12.31
C GLU A 166 31.08 1.33 -12.77
#